data_AF-A0A0Q4BLU5-F1
#
_entry.id   AF-A0A0Q4BLU5-F1
#
_cell.length_a   1.000
_cell.length_b   1.000
_cell.length_c   1.000
_cell.angle_alpha   90.00
_cell.angle_beta   90.00
_cell.angle_gamma   90.00
#
_symmetry.space_group_name_H-M   'P 1'
#
loop_
_entity.id
_entity.type
_entity.pdbx_description
1 polymer ?
#
loop_
_entity_poly.entity_id
_entity_poly.type
_entity_poly.pdbx_seq_one_letter_code
_entity_poly.pdbx_strand_id
1 'polypeptide(L)' 'MKFLAKLRRDDKGATAIEYGLIAALIAVAAIAAMQGMGSQLISTFSKTSSSMSKGVAG' A
#
# COMPACT_ATOMS: atom_id res chain seq x y z
N MET A 1 26.64 -33.00 11.69
CA MET A 1 26.39 -31.84 12.57
C MET A 1 26.80 -30.46 12.02
N LYS A 2 27.42 -30.35 10.82
CA LYS A 2 27.85 -29.04 10.28
C LYS A 2 26.70 -28.20 9.68
N PHE A 3 25.67 -28.85 9.15
CA PHE A 3 24.50 -28.19 8.56
C PHE A 3 23.64 -27.46 9.61
N LEU A 4 23.30 -28.15 10.71
CA LEU A 4 22.54 -27.57 11.82
C LEU A 4 23.28 -26.42 12.51
N ALA A 5 24.62 -26.49 12.58
CA ALA A 5 25.45 -25.42 13.13
C ALA A 5 25.51 -24.18 12.21
N LYS A 6 25.44 -24.36 10.87
CA LYS A 6 25.32 -23.27 9.91
C LYS A 6 23.94 -22.61 9.94
N LEU A 7 22.88 -23.41 10.01
CA LEU A 7 21.50 -22.90 10.10
C LEU A 7 21.29 -22.04 11.35
N ARG A 8 21.87 -22.43 12.49
CA ARG A 8 21.81 -21.67 13.75
C ARG A 8 22.63 -20.37 13.72
N ARG A 9 23.51 -20.19 12.75
CA ARG A 9 24.44 -19.06 12.62
C ARG A 9 24.12 -18.22 11.38
N ASP A 10 22.94 -18.41 10.80
CA ASP A 10 22.51 -17.72 9.59
C ASP A 10 21.70 -16.47 9.97
N ASP A 11 22.36 -15.32 9.98
CA ASP A 11 21.76 -14.02 10.33
C ASP A 11 20.88 -13.48 9.21
N LYS A 12 20.87 -14.10 8.02
CA LYS A 12 20.04 -13.67 6.89
C LYS A 12 18.55 -13.65 7.21
N GLY A 13 18.09 -14.57 8.06
CA GLY A 13 16.70 -14.58 8.54
C GLY A 13 16.40 -13.42 9.49
N ALA A 14 17.35 -13.06 10.35
CA ALA A 14 17.22 -11.90 11.23
C ALA A 14 17.16 -10.59 10.42
N THR A 15 18.02 -10.44 9.41
CA THR A 15 18.01 -9.31 8.48
C THR A 15 16.72 -9.23 7.65
N ALA A 16 16.14 -10.37 7.27
CA ALA A 16 14.86 -10.40 6.56
C ALA A 16 13.68 -9.90 7.42
N ILE A 17 13.72 -10.08 8.74
CA ILE A 17 12.69 -9.58 9.66
C ILE A 17 12.79 -8.05 9.79
N GLU A 18 14.00 -7.49 9.84
CA GLU A 18 14.22 -6.04 9.93
C GLU A 18 13.73 -5.30 8.67
N TYR A 19 14.17 -5.76 7.49
CA TYR A 19 13.69 -5.20 6.23
C TYR A 19 12.22 -5.54 5.96
N GLY A 20 11.74 -6.67 6.45
CA GLY A 20 10.32 -7.05 6.39
C GLY A 20 9.43 -6.09 7.18
N LEU A 21 9.86 -5.65 8.36
CA LEU A 21 9.12 -4.66 9.15
C LEU A 21 9.09 -3.29 8.47
N ILE A 22 10.21 -2.84 7.91
CA ILE A 22 10.28 -1.57 7.16
C ILE A 22 9.35 -1.64 5.93
N ALA A 23 9.40 -2.73 5.17
CA ALA A 23 8.53 -2.94 4.02
C ALA A 23 7.04 -2.94 4.41
N ALA A 24 6.69 -3.58 5.55
CA ALA A 24 5.33 -3.58 6.07
C ALA A 24 4.85 -2.16 6.41
N LEU A 25 5.68 -1.33 7.05
CA LEU A 25 5.33 0.06 7.37
C LEU A 25 5.14 0.93 6.12
N ILE A 26 6.00 0.77 5.11
CA ILE A 26 5.86 1.45 3.82
C ILE A 26 4.57 1.03 3.13
N ALA A 27 4.25 -0.27 3.12
CA ALA A 27 3.03 -0.79 2.52
C ALA A 27 1.78 -0.21 3.17
N VAL A 28 1.74 -0.16 4.51
CA VAL A 28 0.61 0.44 5.26
C VAL A 28 0.45 1.92 4.92
N ALA A 29 1.54 2.69 4.88
CA ALA A 29 1.51 4.10 4.52
C ALA A 29 1.02 4.31 3.07
N ALA A 30 1.48 3.49 2.13
CA ALA A 30 1.04 3.53 0.75
C ALA A 30 -0.46 3.22 0.61
N ILE A 31 -0.96 2.21 1.32
CA ILE A 31 -2.40 1.86 1.34
C ILE A 31 -3.23 3.03 1.89
N ALA A 32 -2.79 3.69 2.96
CA ALA A 32 -3.47 4.86 3.50
C ALA A 32 -3.51 6.02 2.49
N ALA A 33 -2.40 6.32 1.83
CA ALA A 33 -2.32 7.35 0.81
C ALA A 33 -3.23 7.04 -0.40
N MET A 34 -3.24 5.80 -0.86
CA MET A 34 -4.08 5.36 -1.99
C MET A 34 -5.58 5.45 -1.67
N GLN A 35 -6.01 5.19 -0.42
CA GLN A 35 -7.41 5.37 -0.02
C GLN A 35 -7.86 6.84 -0.11
N GLY A 36 -7.03 7.77 0.35
CA GLY A 36 -7.31 9.21 0.24
C GLY A 36 -7.37 9.66 -1.23
N MET A 37 -6.42 9.21 -2.04
CA MET A 37 -6.40 9.47 -3.48
C MET A 37 -7.65 8.92 -4.18
N GLY A 38 -8.03 7.67 -3.90
CA GLY A 38 -9.22 7.03 -4.47
C GLY A 38 -10.50 7.80 -4.15
N SER A 39 -10.65 8.25 -2.89
CA SER A 39 -11.80 9.08 -2.48
C SER A 39 -11.87 10.40 -3.25
N GLN A 40 -10.73 11.07 -3.46
CA GLN A 40 -10.67 12.31 -4.21
C GLN A 40 -11.00 12.11 -5.70
N LEU A 41 -10.52 11.02 -6.29
CA LEU A 41 -10.84 10.64 -7.67
C LEU A 41 -12.35 10.41 -7.82
N ILE A 42 -12.95 9.60 -6.93
CA ILE A 42 -14.40 9.35 -6.92
C ILE A 42 -15.16 10.67 -6.82
N SER A 43 -14.81 11.54 -5.86
CA SER A 43 -15.47 12.85 -5.71
C SER A 43 -15.37 13.70 -6.98
N THR A 44 -14.21 13.69 -7.63
CA THR A 44 -13.98 14.46 -8.86
C THR A 44 -14.86 13.94 -10.00
N PHE A 45 -14.86 12.63 -10.26
CA PHE A 45 -15.67 12.05 -11.33
C PHE A 45 -17.17 12.13 -11.04
N SER A 46 -17.61 11.96 -9.77
CA SER A 46 -19.00 12.15 -9.39
C SER A 46 -19.46 13.59 -9.60
N LYS A 47 -18.62 14.59 -9.26
CA LYS A 47 -18.92 16.00 -9.53
C LYS A 47 -19.05 16.27 -11.02
N THR A 48 -18.10 15.79 -11.83
CA THR A 48 -18.16 15.94 -13.28
C THR A 48 -19.40 15.28 -13.86
N SER A 49 -19.70 14.05 -13.47
CA SER A 49 -20.90 13.32 -13.90
C SER A 49 -22.19 14.07 -13.52
N SER A 50 -22.27 14.59 -12.29
CA SER A 50 -23.43 15.39 -11.85
C SER A 50 -23.58 16.68 -12.66
N SER A 51 -22.49 17.40 -12.91
CA SER A 51 -22.52 18.63 -13.72
C SER A 51 -22.94 18.35 -15.16
N MET A 52 -22.45 17.27 -15.76
CA MET A 52 -22.87 16.85 -17.10
C MET A 52 -24.35 16.50 -17.14
N SER A 53 -24.85 15.73 -16.17
CA SER A 53 -26.26 15.37 -16.08
C SER A 53 -27.16 16.60 -15.93
N LYS A 54 -26.76 17.58 -15.12
CA LYS A 54 -27.49 18.85 -14.98
C LYS A 54 -27.50 19.66 -16.27
N GLY A 55 -26.39 19.72 -16.99
CA GLY A 55 -26.29 20.46 -18.25
C GLY A 55 -27.08 19.84 -19.40
N VAL A 56 -27.35 18.54 -19.36
CA VAL A 56 -28.18 17.83 -20.37
C VAL A 56 -29.67 17.90 -20.04
N ALA A 57 -30.04 18.16 -18.78
CA ALA A 57 -31.43 18.28 -18.35
C ALA A 57 -32.01 19.71 -18.48
N GLY A 58 -31.19 20.68 -18.92
CA GLY A 58 -31.59 22.08 -19.14
C GLY A 58 -31.80 22.43 -20.60
#